data_AF-A0A1G1E4P4-F1
#
_entry.id   AF-A0A1G1E4P4-F1
#
_cell.length_a   1.000
_cell.length_b   1.000
_cell.length_c   1.000
_cell.angle_alpha   90.00
_cell.angle_beta   90.00
_cell.angle_gamma   90.00
#
_symmetry.space_group_name_H-M   'P 1'
#
loop_
_entity.id
_entity.type
_entity.pdbx_description
1 polymer ?
#
loop_
_entity_poly.entity_id
_entity_poly.type
_entity_poly.pdbx_seq_one_letter_code
_entity_poly.pdbx_strand_id
1 'polypeptide(L)' 'MVIDKELDLKGEVCPYTFVKSKLAIEEMASGSILRVIVNYLPATKNVPRSMEHEGNKVLKVAPINGSDWEIIIQKE' A
#
# COMPACT_ATOMS: atom_id res chain seq x y z
N MET A 1 -15.33 4.55 5.31
CA MET A 1 -14.13 3.74 5.03
C MET A 1 -13.28 3.79 6.28
N VAL A 2 -13.04 2.66 6.93
CA VAL A 2 -12.20 2.56 8.14
C VAL A 2 -10.87 1.94 7.71
N ILE A 3 -9.75 2.48 8.18
CA ILE A 3 -8.43 1.90 7.93
C ILE A 3 -8.14 0.95 9.09
N ASP A 4 -7.94 -0.33 8.79
CA ASP A 4 -7.67 -1.37 9.80
C ASP A 4 -6.18 -1.43 10.18
N LYS A 5 -5.29 -1.13 9.23
CA LYS A 5 -3.85 -1.09 9.46
C LYS A 5 -3.21 0.02 8.62
N GLU A 6 -2.22 0.70 9.20
CA GLU A 6 -1.38 1.67 8.50
C GLU A 6 0.08 1.20 8.52
N LEU A 7 0.77 1.39 7.41
CA LEU A 7 2.17 1.03 7.23
C LEU A 7 2.94 2.21 6.63
N ASP A 8 3.84 2.79 7.42
CA ASP A 8 4.74 3.85 6.98
C ASP A 8 6.01 3.23 6.40
N LEU A 9 6.21 3.41 5.08
CA LEU A 9 7.36 2.92 4.32
C LEU A 9 8.15 4.09 3.71
N LYS A 10 8.11 5.28 4.32
CA LYS A 10 8.98 6.39 3.89
C LYS A 10 10.45 6.00 4.03
N GLY A 11 11.25 6.37 3.04
CA GLY A 11 12.68 6.04 2.98
C GLY A 11 12.96 4.62 2.47
N GLU A 12 11.94 3.78 2.34
CA GLU A 12 12.07 2.47 1.72
C GLU A 12 12.00 2.59 0.20
N VAL A 13 12.86 1.84 -0.47
CA VAL A 13 12.87 1.73 -1.93
C VAL A 13 12.46 0.33 -2.36
N CYS A 14 12.15 0.14 -3.63
CA CYS A 14 11.86 -1.18 -4.16
C CYS A 14 13.07 -2.13 -3.98
N PRO A 15 12.85 -3.42 -3.68
CA PRO A 15 11.54 -4.11 -3.62
C PRO A 15 10.87 -4.06 -2.23
N TYR A 16 11.49 -3.44 -1.22
CA TYR A 16 11.01 -3.50 0.17
C TYR A 16 9.63 -2.87 0.36
N THR A 17 9.30 -1.81 -0.37
CA THR A 17 7.97 -1.18 -0.31
C THR A 17 6.86 -2.17 -0.67
N PHE A 18 7.08 -3.01 -1.68
CA PHE A 18 6.13 -4.04 -2.07
C PHE A 18 6.12 -5.19 -1.06
N VAL A 19 7.30 -5.75 -0.73
CA VAL A 19 7.42 -6.90 0.16
C VAL A 19 6.76 -6.63 1.52
N LYS A 20 7.05 -5.49 2.14
CA LYS A 20 6.48 -5.13 3.45
C LYS A 20 4.97 -4.91 3.37
N SER A 21 4.48 -4.27 2.31
CA SER A 21 3.04 -4.08 2.10
C SER A 21 2.33 -5.42 1.91
N LYS A 22 2.93 -6.35 1.14
CA LYS A 22 2.38 -7.68 0.88
C LYS A 22 2.29 -8.50 2.16
N LEU A 23 3.39 -8.60 2.93
CA LEU A 23 3.36 -9.31 4.20
C LEU A 23 2.30 -8.74 5.14
N ALA A 24 2.19 -7.41 5.21
CA ALA A 24 1.20 -6.76 6.06
C ALA A 24 -0.25 -7.08 5.68
N ILE A 25 -0.59 -7.16 4.38
CA ILE A 25 -1.95 -7.49 3.93
C ILE A 25 -2.24 -9.00 4.00
N GLU A 26 -1.23 -9.86 3.80
CA GLU A 26 -1.36 -11.31 3.94
C GLU A 26 -1.77 -11.72 5.37
N GLU A 27 -1.34 -10.97 6.38
CA GLU A 27 -1.72 -11.19 7.79
C GLU A 27 -3.10 -10.63 8.18
N MET A 28 -3.75 -9.83 7.32
CA MET A 28 -5.05 -9.20 7.62
C MET A 28 -6.24 -10.11 7.28
N ALA A 29 -7.42 -9.82 7.82
CA ALA A 29 -8.64 -10.52 7.45
C ALA A 29 -9.16 -10.05 6.07
N SER A 30 -9.83 -10.91 5.31
CA SER A 30 -10.51 -10.51 4.06
C SER A 30 -11.51 -9.37 4.35
N GLY A 31 -11.59 -8.41 3.44
CA GLY A 31 -12.35 -7.18 3.56
C GLY A 31 -11.63 -6.05 4.31
N SER A 32 -10.53 -6.33 5.02
CA SER A 32 -9.77 -5.33 5.78
C SER A 32 -9.00 -4.38 4.86
N ILE A 33 -8.75 -3.16 5.35
CA ILE A 33 -8.17 -2.06 4.58
C ILE A 33 -6.80 -1.67 5.14
N LEU A 34 -5.77 -1.81 4.31
CA LEU A 34 -4.39 -1.40 4.57
C LEU A 34 -4.11 -0.04 3.91
N ARG A 35 -3.59 0.91 4.69
CA ARG A 35 -3.03 2.16 4.19
C ARG A 35 -1.50 2.08 4.18
N VAL A 36 -0.88 2.31 3.03
CA VAL A 36 0.58 2.33 2.87
C VAL A 36 1.02 3.75 2.55
N ILE A 37 1.97 4.28 3.30
CA ILE A 37 2.55 5.61 3.08
C ILE A 37 3.94 5.45 2.47
N VAL A 38 4.20 6.11 1.35
CA VAL A 38 5.49 6.08 0.64
C VAL A 38 5.91 7.49 0.25
N ASN A 39 7.22 7.75 0.20
CA ASN A 39 7.79 9.00 -0.31
C ASN A 39 8.60 8.80 -1.61
N TYR A 40 8.57 7.58 -2.16
CA TYR A 40 9.26 7.25 -3.40
C TYR A 40 8.26 7.15 -4.56
N LEU A 41 8.33 8.08 -5.51
CA LEU A 41 7.34 8.21 -6.58
C LEU A 41 7.11 6.90 -7.38
N PRO A 42 8.13 6.09 -7.74
CA PRO A 42 7.88 4.82 -8.42
C PRO A 42 7.09 3.79 -7.60
N ALA A 43 7.13 3.86 -6.26
CA ALA A 43 6.32 2.99 -5.40
C ALA A 43 4.81 3.24 -5.59
N THR A 44 4.41 4.47 -5.93
CA THR A 44 3.00 4.83 -6.23
C THR A 44 2.43 4.10 -7.44
N LYS A 45 3.28 3.55 -8.31
CA LYS A 45 2.86 2.75 -9.48
C LYS A 45 3.08 1.26 -9.25
N ASN A 46 4.22 0.90 -8.66
CA ASN A 46 4.62 -0.49 -8.50
C ASN A 46 3.81 -1.21 -7.41
N VAL A 47 3.60 -0.58 -6.25
CA VAL A 47 2.89 -1.22 -5.14
C VAL A 47 1.43 -1.51 -5.52
N PRO A 48 0.64 -0.56 -6.08
CA PRO A 48 -0.73 -0.84 -6.51
C PRO A 48 -0.81 -1.97 -7.53
N ARG A 49 0.03 -1.92 -8.58
CA ARG A 49 0.04 -2.93 -9.63
C ARG A 49 0.34 -4.32 -9.08
N SER A 50 1.34 -4.43 -8.20
CA SER A 50 1.69 -5.71 -7.59
C SER A 50 0.58 -6.19 -6.66
N MET A 51 -0.12 -5.32 -5.93
CA MET A 51 -1.25 -5.70 -5.09
C MET A 51 -2.43 -6.24 -5.88
N GLU A 52 -2.76 -5.62 -7.02
CA GLU A 52 -3.78 -6.10 -7.94
C GLU A 52 -3.39 -7.46 -8.55
N HIS A 53 -2.13 -7.64 -8.92
CA HIS A 53 -1.63 -8.93 -9.41
C HIS A 53 -1.74 -10.05 -8.36
N GLU A 54 -1.62 -9.72 -7.08
CA GLU A 54 -1.81 -10.67 -5.97
C GLU A 54 -3.29 -10.90 -5.63
N GLY A 55 -4.22 -10.29 -6.38
CA GLY A 55 -5.66 -10.46 -6.21
C GLY A 55 -6.30 -9.50 -5.19
N ASN A 56 -5.53 -8.53 -4.66
CA ASN A 56 -6.07 -7.52 -3.76
C ASN A 56 -6.67 -6.34 -4.55
N LYS A 57 -7.53 -5.57 -3.89
CA LYS A 57 -8.20 -4.43 -4.52
C LYS A 57 -7.57 -3.12 -4.10
N VAL A 58 -7.04 -2.36 -5.06
CA VAL A 58 -6.56 -0.99 -4.80
C VAL A 58 -7.76 -0.04 -4.80
N LEU A 59 -7.99 0.63 -3.67
CA LEU A 59 -9.10 1.56 -3.49
C LEU A 59 -8.71 3.01 -3.80
N LYS A 60 -7.46 3.39 -3.52
CA LYS A 60 -7.00 4.78 -3.69
C LYS A 60 -5.47 4.85 -3.84
N VAL A 61 -5.01 5.76 -4.69
CA VAL A 61 -3.61 6.23 -4.72
C VAL A 61 -3.65 7.74 -4.81
N ALA A 62 -3.12 8.44 -3.81
CA ALA A 62 -3.21 9.91 -3.77
C ALA A 62 -2.01 10.54 -3.04
N PRO A 63 -1.62 11.76 -3.42
CA PRO A 63 -0.65 12.52 -2.64
C PRO A 63 -1.26 12.93 -1.29
N ILE A 64 -0.47 12.84 -0.23
CA ILE A 64 -0.78 13.37 1.10
C ILE A 64 -0.25 14.80 1.21
N ASN A 65 0.98 15.02 0.72
CA ASN A 65 1.67 16.30 0.73
C ASN A 65 2.66 16.39 -0.45
N GLY A 66 3.61 17.33 -0.41
CA GLY A 66 4.57 17.55 -1.50
C GLY A 66 5.53 16.40 -1.78
N SER A 67 5.72 15.45 -0.86
CA SER A 67 6.63 14.31 -1.01
C SER A 67 5.96 12.95 -0.80
N ASP A 68 4.91 12.90 0.01
CA ASP A 68 4.34 11.67 0.52
C ASP A 68 3.04 11.31 -0.19
N TRP A 69 2.85 10.00 -0.36
CA TRP A 69 1.72 9.40 -1.03
C TRP A 69 1.10 8.32 -0.17
N GLU A 70 -0.22 8.23 -0.20
CA GLU A 70 -0.97 7.11 0.37
C GLU A 70 -1.45 6.18 -0.74
N ILE A 71 -1.37 4.89 -0.44
CA ILE A 71 -1.93 3.82 -1.25
C ILE A 71 -2.86 3.04 -0.32
N ILE A 72 -4.13 2.97 -0.67
CA ILE A 72 -5.12 2.25 0.12
C ILE A 72 -5.54 0.99 -0.61
N ILE A 73 -5.40 -0.14 0.07
CA ILE A 73 -5.60 -1.49 -0.48
C ILE A 73 -6.59 -2.21 0.43
N GLN A 74 -7.55 -2.89 -0.16
CA GLN A 74 -8.46 -3.81 0.50
C GLN A 74 -8.04 -5.24 0.20
N LYS A 75 -7.96 -6.07 1.24
CA LYS A 75 -7.77 -7.51 1.09
C LYS A 75 -9.05 -8.14 0.55
N GLU A 76 -8.94 -8.93 -0.50
CA GLU A 76 -10.01 -9.81 -0.97
C GLU A 76 -9.89 -11.20 -0.34
#